data_AF-A0A3C0XI44-F1
#
_entry.id   AF-A0A3C0XI44-F1
#
_cell.length_a   1.000
_cell.length_b   1.000
_cell.length_c   1.000
_cell.angle_alpha   90.00
_cell.angle_beta   90.00
_cell.angle_gamma   90.00
#
_symmetry.space_group_name_H-M   'P 1'
#
loop_
_entity.id
_entity.type
_entity.pdbx_description
1 polymer ?
#
loop_
_entity_poly.entity_id
_entity_poly.type
_entity_poly.pdbx_seq_one_letter_code
_entity_poly.pdbx_strand_id
1 'polypeptide(L)' 'MLTGMLTVEDIVALLRGAVDRRTVVRMFTRRVLLGTKIKRQWIIRASQFVADWEQLEARPRLAIAAARPQVVEVVRRVC' A
#
# COMPACT_ATOMS: atom_id res chain seq x y z
N MET A 1 9.05 -5.57 16.32
CA MET A 1 7.92 -6.11 15.53
C MET A 1 6.84 -5.04 15.47
N LEU A 2 6.79 -4.25 14.39
CA LEU A 2 5.73 -3.25 14.19
C LEU A 2 4.48 -3.99 13.72
N THR A 3 3.56 -4.13 14.66
CA THR A 3 2.32 -4.90 14.62
C THR A 3 1.40 -4.42 13.49
N GLY A 4 1.44 -5.12 12.34
CA GLY A 4 0.36 -5.20 11.36
C GLY A 4 -0.17 -3.91 10.72
N MET A 5 0.45 -2.75 10.96
CA MET A 5 0.04 -1.44 10.46
C MET A 5 1.14 -0.84 9.59
N LEU A 6 0.74 -0.29 8.46
CA LEU A 6 1.61 0.35 7.47
C LEU A 6 1.26 1.83 7.37
N THR A 7 2.28 2.66 7.33
CA THR A 7 2.17 4.09 7.08
C THR A 7 2.51 4.39 5.62
N VAL A 8 2.35 5.65 5.21
CA VAL A 8 2.75 6.08 3.86
C VAL A 8 4.21 5.76 3.57
N GLU A 9 5.12 6.01 4.52
CA GLU A 9 6.55 5.78 4.32
C GLU A 9 6.86 4.29 4.22
N ASP A 10 6.17 3.45 5.01
CA ASP A 10 6.31 1.99 4.92
C ASP A 10 5.89 1.51 3.53
N ILE A 11 4.73 1.97 3.02
CA ILE A 11 4.24 1.60 1.68
C ILE A 11 5.22 2.04 0.59
N VAL A 12 5.78 3.25 0.67
CA VAL A 12 6.80 3.72 -0.30
C VAL A 12 8.05 2.84 -0.25
N ALA A 13 8.50 2.45 0.94
CA ALA A 13 9.64 1.54 1.11
C ALA A 13 9.34 0.14 0.57
N LEU A 14 8.13 -0.39 0.81
CA LEU A 14 7.66 -1.67 0.27
C LEU A 14 7.66 -1.68 -1.26
N LEU A 15 7.28 -0.56 -1.87
CA LEU A 15 7.22 -0.40 -3.32
C LEU A 15 8.58 -0.01 -3.94
N ARG A 16 9.67 0.03 -3.16
CA ARG A 16 11.05 0.30 -3.60
C ARG A 16 11.17 1.49 -4.58
N GLY A 17 10.39 2.54 -4.38
CA GLY A 17 10.39 3.73 -5.24
C GLY A 17 9.60 3.61 -6.55
N ALA A 18 8.91 2.50 -6.82
CA ALA A 18 7.94 2.38 -7.92
C ALA A 18 6.78 3.37 -7.77
N VAL A 19 6.50 3.80 -6.53
CA VAL A 19 5.45 4.76 -6.21
C VAL A 19 6.02 5.78 -5.21
N ASP A 20 5.84 7.05 -5.50
CA ASP A 20 6.26 8.14 -4.62
C ASP A 20 5.24 8.40 -3.49
N ARG A 21 5.69 9.11 -2.45
CA ARG A 21 4.87 9.49 -1.29
C ARG A 21 3.58 10.23 -1.66
N ARG A 22 3.62 11.16 -2.62
CA ARG A 22 2.42 11.92 -3.05
C ARG A 22 1.43 11.00 -3.73
N THR A 23 1.90 10.03 -4.50
CA THR A 23 1.06 9.04 -5.16
C THR A 23 0.39 8.11 -4.15
N VAL A 24 1.11 7.63 -3.13
CA VAL A 24 0.51 6.84 -2.03
C VAL A 24 -0.54 7.66 -1.26
N VAL A 25 -0.22 8.91 -0.90
CA VAL A 25 -1.20 9.80 -0.24
C VAL A 25 -2.42 10.02 -1.14
N ARG A 26 -2.22 10.19 -2.45
CA ARG A 26 -3.32 10.35 -3.41
C ARG A 26 -4.20 9.11 -3.45
N MET A 27 -3.63 7.90 -3.37
CA MET A 27 -4.40 6.66 -3.30
C MET A 27 -5.31 6.62 -2.06
N PHE A 28 -4.81 7.04 -0.89
CA PHE A 28 -5.67 7.19 0.30
C PHE A 28 -6.78 8.23 0.10
N THR A 29 -6.45 9.42 -0.43
CA THR A 29 -7.47 10.47 -0.63
C THR A 29 -8.54 10.09 -1.66
N ARG A 30 -8.19 9.26 -2.65
CA ARG A 30 -9.12 8.75 -3.67
C ARG A 30 -9.85 7.49 -3.24
N ARG A 31 -9.70 7.06 -1.97
CA ARG A 31 -10.26 5.80 -1.43
C ARG A 31 -9.87 4.57 -2.24
N VAL A 32 -8.69 4.61 -2.85
CA VAL A 32 -8.07 3.47 -3.54
C VAL A 32 -7.41 2.54 -2.53
N LEU A 33 -6.75 3.11 -1.52
CA LEU A 33 -6.33 2.40 -0.31
C LEU A 33 -7.25 2.81 0.84
N LEU A 34 -7.81 1.84 1.54
CA LEU A 34 -8.77 2.01 2.62
C LEU A 34 -8.04 2.08 3.97
N GLY A 35 -7.28 3.16 4.15
CA GLY A 35 -6.63 3.49 5.41
C GLY A 35 -7.39 4.53 6.24
N THR A 36 -6.94 4.71 7.47
CA THR A 36 -7.42 5.73 8.40
C THR A 36 -6.35 6.81 8.57
N LYS A 37 -6.77 8.08 8.56
CA LYS A 37 -5.89 9.19 8.89
C LYS A 37 -5.91 9.44 10.39
N ILE A 38 -4.78 9.23 11.06
CA ILE A 38 -4.61 9.52 12.49
C ILE A 38 -3.67 10.73 12.62
N LYS A 39 -4.17 11.81 13.23
CA LYS A 39 -3.49 13.12 13.31
C LYS A 39 -3.08 13.62 11.91
N ARG A 40 -1.83 13.44 11.53
CA ARG A 40 -1.24 13.90 10.25
C ARG A 40 -0.72 12.76 9.37
N GLN A 41 -0.97 11.50 9.76
CA GLN A 41 -0.42 10.32 9.09
C GLN A 41 -1.53 9.39 8.62
N TRP A 42 -1.40 8.87 7.41
CA TRP A 42 -2.25 7.78 6.93
C TRP A 42 -1.68 6.45 7.41
N ILE A 43 -2.57 5.59 7.91
CA ILE A 43 -2.23 4.28 8.45
C ILE A 43 -3.23 3.27 7.90
N ILE A 44 -2.77 2.10 7.49
CA ILE A 44 -3.60 1.01 6.98
C ILE A 44 -3.11 -0.31 7.59
N ARG A 45 -4.00 -1.28 7.81
CA ARG A 45 -3.55 -2.63 8.20
C ARG A 45 -2.84 -3.30 7.02
N ALA A 46 -1.77 -4.04 7.27
CA ALA A 46 -1.02 -4.75 6.24
C ALA A 46 -1.92 -5.70 5.43
N SER A 47 -2.81 -6.44 6.10
CA SER A 47 -3.79 -7.31 5.44
C SER A 47 -4.79 -6.55 4.56
N GLN A 48 -5.25 -5.38 5.00
CA GLN A 48 -6.13 -4.52 4.21
C GLN A 48 -5.41 -3.96 2.98
N PHE A 49 -4.16 -3.53 3.15
CA PHE A 49 -3.34 -3.05 2.04
C PHE A 49 -3.18 -4.11 0.95
N VAL A 50 -2.96 -5.37 1.32
CA VAL A 50 -2.88 -6.49 0.35
C VAL A 50 -4.20 -6.67 -0.39
N ALA A 51 -5.33 -6.70 0.32
CA ALA A 51 -6.64 -6.84 -0.29
C ALA A 51 -6.94 -5.69 -1.28
N ASP A 52 -6.65 -4.45 -0.89
CA ASP A 52 -6.82 -3.28 -1.74
C ASP A 52 -5.91 -3.35 -2.97
N TRP A 53 -4.68 -3.83 -2.80
CA TRP A 53 -3.70 -3.98 -3.88
C TRP A 53 -4.10 -5.06 -4.89
N GLU A 54 -4.55 -6.22 -4.42
CA GLU A 54 -5.06 -7.30 -5.28
C GLU A 54 -6.29 -6.83 -6.09
N GLN A 55 -7.19 -6.05 -5.46
CA GLN A 55 -8.33 -5.44 -6.17
C GLN A 55 -7.91 -4.42 -7.22
N LEU A 56 -6.85 -3.64 -6.95
CA LEU A 56 -6.30 -2.68 -7.92
C LEU A 56 -5.66 -3.39 -9.10
N GLU A 57 -4.95 -4.48 -8.85
CA GLU A 57 -4.30 -5.27 -9.89
C GLU A 57 -5.32 -5.99 -10.79
N ALA A 58 -6.44 -6.45 -10.20
CA ALA A 58 -7.55 -7.04 -10.95
C ALA A 58 -8.25 -6.04 -11.89
N ARG A 59 -7.97 -4.72 -11.78
CA ARG A 59 -8.51 -3.68 -12.66
C ARG A 59 -7.48 -3.36 -13.76
N PRO A 60 -7.73 -3.76 -15.03
CA PRO A 60 -6.76 -3.64 -16.14
C PRO A 60 -6.44 -2.20 -16.59
N ARG A 61 -6.91 -1.17 -15.88
CA ARG A 61 -6.74 0.25 -16.24
C ARG A 61 -5.61 0.96 -15.49
N LEU A 62 -4.97 0.33 -14.51
CA LEU A 62 -3.87 0.92 -13.75
C LEU A 62 -2.58 0.17 -14.08
N ALA A 63 -1.64 0.85 -14.75
CA ALA A 63 -0.30 0.36 -15.07
C ALA A 63 0.59 0.23 -13.82
N ILE A 64 0.14 -0.54 -12.83
CA ILE A 64 0.81 -0.86 -11.57
C ILE A 64 1.30 -2.33 -11.59
N ALA A 65 1.25 -2.99 -12.75
CA ALA A 65 1.59 -4.41 -12.92
C ALA A 65 3.06 -4.76 -12.56
N ALA A 66 3.97 -3.79 -12.51
CA ALA A 66 5.40 -4.04 -12.27
C ALA A 66 5.76 -4.33 -10.79
N ALA A 67 4.87 -4.04 -9.83
CA ALA A 67 5.19 -4.15 -8.40
C ALA A 67 4.58 -5.39 -7.69
N ARG A 68 3.82 -6.23 -8.42
CA ARG A 68 3.11 -7.41 -7.89
C ARG A 68 3.96 -8.36 -7.04
N PRO A 69 5.08 -8.93 -7.54
CA PRO A 69 5.79 -9.97 -6.78
C PRO A 69 6.39 -9.42 -5.48
N GLN A 70 6.76 -8.13 -5.46
CA GLN A 70 7.47 -7.52 -4.34
C GLN A 70 6.53 -7.21 -3.16
N VAL A 71 5.30 -6.74 -3.43
CA VAL A 71 4.32 -6.44 -2.38
C VAL A 71 3.92 -7.71 -1.62
N VAL A 72 3.66 -8.80 -2.36
CA VAL A 72 3.24 -10.08 -1.76
C VAL A 72 4.38 -10.71 -0.94
N GLU A 73 5.62 -10.63 -1.42
CA GLU A 73 6.78 -11.21 -0.72
C GLU A 73 7.11 -10.46 0.58
N VAL A 74 7.04 -9.12 0.58
CA VAL A 74 7.35 -8.37 1.80
C VAL A 74 6.25 -8.51 2.84
N VAL A 75 4.97 -8.54 2.45
CA VAL A 75 3.88 -8.80 3.42
C VAL A 75 4.05 -10.17 4.08
N ARG A 76 4.41 -11.21 3.31
CA ARG A 76 4.68 -12.55 3.87
C ARG A 76 5.86 -12.61 4.84
N ARG A 77 6.78 -11.64 4.82
CA ARG A 77 7.89 -11.53 5.79
C ARG A 77 7.52 -10.75 7.04
N VAL A 78 6.50 -9.91 6.96
CA VAL A 78 6.08 -9.02 8.05
C VAL A 78 4.91 -9.62 8.86
N CYS A 79 4.12 -10.51 8.24
CA CYS A 79 3.09 -11.32 8.89
C CYS A 79 3.65 -12.61 9.50
#